data_AF-A0A3B9ZGY5-F1
#
_entry.id   AF-A0A3B9ZGY5-F1
#
_cell.length_a   1.000
_cell.length_b   1.000
_cell.length_c   1.000
_cell.angle_alpha   90.00
_cell.angle_beta   90.00
_cell.angle_gamma   90.00
#
_symmetry.space_group_name_H-M   'P 1'
#
loop_
_entity.id
_entity.type
_entity.pdbx_description
1 polymer ?
#
loop_
_entity_poly.entity_id
_entity_poly.type
_entity_poly.pdbx_seq_one_letter_code
_entity_poly.pdbx_strand_id
1 'polypeptide(L)'
;GTVDYLKWKKNDLGIFERYINSLAKVSLTNSSENEQKAFWIDTYNAITIYAVLKYIPANGLLAKLFSVQMVTGFFDKITYSVVGETLTLNDIENDKLRKSFHDPRVHFALVCASRSCPKIQNTFQEAGLDERLDSAARNFIQDTTKNRLDQ
;
A
#
# COMPACT_ATOMS: atom_id res chain seq x y z
N GLY A 1 -15.14 -1.05 5.81
CA GLY A 1 -15.60 -1.64 4.56
C GLY A 1 -14.81 -2.90 4.36
N THR A 2 -15.47 -4.04 4.22
CA THR A 2 -14.79 -5.33 4.06
C THR A 2 -14.48 -5.52 2.57
N VAL A 3 -13.20 -5.56 2.21
CA VAL A 3 -12.76 -5.77 0.82
C VAL A 3 -12.92 -7.25 0.47
N ASP A 4 -13.60 -7.58 -0.64
CA ASP A 4 -13.75 -8.95 -1.13
C ASP A 4 -12.57 -9.33 -2.04
N TYR A 5 -11.46 -9.70 -1.39
CA TYR A 5 -10.23 -10.09 -2.09
C TYR A 5 -10.39 -11.33 -2.99
N LEU A 6 -11.36 -12.21 -2.72
CA LEU A 6 -11.57 -13.40 -3.55
C LEU A 6 -12.24 -13.04 -4.88
N LYS A 7 -13.23 -12.15 -4.84
CA LYS A 7 -13.86 -11.62 -6.05
C LYS A 7 -12.84 -10.84 -6.90
N TRP A 8 -12.04 -9.99 -6.26
CA TRP A 8 -10.99 -9.22 -6.95
C TRP A 8 -9.90 -10.12 -7.52
N LYS A 9 -9.47 -11.16 -6.80
CA LYS A 9 -8.50 -12.13 -7.33
C LYS A 9 -9.03 -12.79 -8.61
N LYS A 10 -10.30 -13.18 -8.63
CA LYS A 10 -10.91 -13.85 -9.78
C LYS A 10 -11.05 -12.93 -10.99
N ASN A 11 -11.45 -11.68 -10.79
CA ASN A 11 -11.86 -10.80 -11.88
C ASN A 11 -10.76 -9.82 -12.31
N ASP A 12 -9.93 -9.38 -11.37
CA ASP A 12 -9.13 -8.16 -11.51
C ASP A 12 -7.62 -8.41 -11.38
N LEU A 13 -7.18 -9.60 -10.97
CA LEU A 13 -5.75 -9.91 -10.75
C LEU A 13 -4.88 -9.55 -11.97
N GLY A 14 -5.33 -9.88 -13.18
CA GLY A 14 -4.59 -9.54 -14.41
C GLY A 14 -4.55 -8.03 -14.70
N ILE A 15 -5.53 -7.24 -14.23
CA ILE A 15 -5.50 -5.77 -14.33
C ILE A 15 -4.43 -5.23 -13.38
N PHE A 16 -4.41 -5.69 -12.12
CA PHE A 16 -3.39 -5.31 -11.15
C PHE A 16 -1.99 -5.68 -11.64
N GLU A 17 -1.79 -6.89 -12.19
CA GLU A 17 -0.50 -7.31 -12.72
C GLU A 17 0.00 -6.39 -13.84
N ARG A 18 -0.87 -6.02 -14.79
CA ARG A 18 -0.50 -5.05 -15.84
C ARG A 18 -0.15 -3.68 -15.28
N TYR A 19 -0.90 -3.20 -14.29
CA TYR A 19 -0.62 -1.92 -13.63
C TYR A 19 0.74 -1.96 -12.93
N ILE A 20 1.01 -2.98 -12.11
CA ILE A 20 2.30 -3.13 -11.43
C ILE A 20 3.46 -3.22 -12.43
N ASN A 21 3.30 -3.96 -13.53
CA ASN A 21 4.33 -4.04 -14.57
C ASN A 21 4.56 -2.70 -15.29
N SER A 22 3.57 -1.81 -15.33
CA SER A 22 3.73 -0.49 -15.95
C SER A 22 4.58 0.47 -15.11
N LEU A 23 4.64 0.26 -13.79
CA LEU A 23 5.39 1.11 -12.85
C LEU A 23 6.89 1.13 -13.14
N ALA A 24 7.43 0.06 -13.73
CA ALA A 24 8.83 -0.01 -14.14
C ALA A 24 9.22 1.08 -15.16
N LYS A 25 8.25 1.59 -15.93
CA LYS A 25 8.47 2.58 -17.01
C LYS A 25 8.17 4.02 -16.59
N VAL A 26 7.68 4.23 -15.37
CA VAL A 26 7.38 5.58 -14.86
C VAL A 26 8.69 6.35 -14.74
N SER A 27 8.66 7.62 -15.13
CA SER A 27 9.74 8.57 -14.88
C SER A 27 9.25 9.64 -13.93
N LEU A 28 10.02 9.89 -12.88
CA LEU A 28 9.79 10.98 -11.92
C LEU A 28 10.69 12.20 -12.22
N THR A 29 11.29 12.26 -13.41
CA THR A 29 12.09 13.41 -13.81
C THR A 29 11.21 14.66 -13.89
N ASN A 30 11.62 15.72 -13.19
CA ASN A 30 10.92 17.01 -13.09
C ASN A 30 9.63 17.03 -12.25
N SER A 31 9.25 15.92 -11.60
CA SER A 31 8.09 15.94 -10.68
C SER A 31 8.42 16.66 -9.36
N SER A 32 7.42 17.33 -8.81
CA SER A 32 7.50 17.98 -7.50
C SER A 32 7.75 16.97 -6.37
N GLU A 33 8.21 17.42 -5.22
CA GLU A 33 8.38 16.56 -4.05
C GLU A 33 7.05 15.88 -3.64
N ASN A 34 5.94 16.62 -3.75
CA ASN A 34 4.61 16.10 -3.44
C ASN A 34 4.13 15.08 -4.46
N GLU A 35 4.40 15.28 -5.76
CA GLU A 35 4.12 14.28 -6.79
C GLU A 35 4.90 12.98 -6.55
N GLN A 36 6.17 13.08 -6.20
CA GLN A 36 6.99 11.91 -5.88
C GLN A 36 6.47 11.19 -4.63
N LYS A 37 6.12 11.94 -3.57
CA LYS A 37 5.55 11.39 -2.33
C LYS A 37 4.23 10.66 -2.60
N ALA A 38 3.31 11.28 -3.34
CA ALA A 38 2.04 10.67 -3.73
C ALA A 38 2.26 9.40 -4.55
N PHE A 39 3.14 9.44 -5.55
CA PHE A 39 3.49 8.29 -6.38
C PHE A 39 3.99 7.10 -5.55
N TRP A 40 4.90 7.34 -4.60
CA TRP A 40 5.47 6.26 -3.78
C TRP A 40 4.45 5.67 -2.79
N ILE A 41 3.56 6.48 -2.23
CA ILE A 41 2.44 6.00 -1.40
C ILE A 41 1.50 5.12 -2.23
N ASP A 42 1.09 5.59 -3.40
CA ASP A 42 0.21 4.85 -4.30
C ASP A 42 0.84 3.55 -4.78
N THR A 43 2.13 3.59 -5.11
CA THR A 43 2.92 2.43 -5.51
C THR A 43 2.95 1.38 -4.39
N TYR A 44 3.28 1.78 -3.16
CA TYR A 44 3.29 0.87 -2.01
C TYR A 44 1.92 0.21 -1.81
N ASN A 45 0.86 1.02 -1.83
CA ASN A 45 -0.50 0.56 -1.62
C ASN A 45 -0.96 -0.41 -2.72
N ALA A 46 -0.68 -0.08 -3.98
CA ALA A 46 -1.04 -0.93 -5.11
C ALA A 46 -0.26 -2.25 -5.13
N ILE A 47 1.05 -2.22 -4.87
CA ILE A 47 1.87 -3.43 -4.76
C ILE A 47 1.35 -4.31 -3.61
N THR A 48 1.02 -3.71 -2.48
CA THR A 48 0.50 -4.44 -1.32
C THR A 48 -0.82 -5.15 -1.65
N ILE A 49 -1.77 -4.47 -2.31
CA ILE A 49 -3.03 -5.09 -2.76
C ILE A 49 -2.75 -6.20 -3.77
N TYR A 50 -1.91 -5.95 -4.78
CA TYR A 50 -1.54 -6.95 -5.76
C TYR A 50 -0.93 -8.20 -5.12
N ALA A 51 -0.01 -8.02 -4.17
CA ALA A 51 0.62 -9.11 -3.44
C ALA A 51 -0.41 -9.92 -2.64
N VAL A 52 -1.35 -9.26 -1.95
CA VAL A 52 -2.47 -9.95 -1.28
C VAL A 52 -3.28 -10.77 -2.27
N LEU A 53 -3.69 -10.18 -3.40
CA LEU A 53 -4.46 -10.89 -4.43
C LEU A 53 -3.69 -12.07 -5.01
N LYS A 54 -2.36 -11.94 -5.18
CA LYS A 54 -1.48 -12.99 -5.69
C LYS A 54 -1.41 -14.19 -4.73
N TYR A 55 -1.20 -13.93 -3.43
CA TYR A 55 -0.92 -14.98 -2.44
C TYR A 55 -2.13 -15.47 -1.65
N ILE A 56 -3.26 -14.75 -1.65
CA ILE A 56 -4.46 -15.22 -0.93
C ILE A 56 -4.94 -16.56 -1.52
N PRO A 57 -5.22 -17.58 -0.68
CA PRO A 57 -5.76 -18.86 -1.14
C PRO A 57 -7.11 -18.69 -1.83
N ALA A 58 -7.35 -19.43 -2.92
CA ALA A 58 -8.67 -19.43 -3.57
C ALA A 58 -9.76 -20.14 -2.73
N ASN A 59 -9.35 -20.99 -1.79
CA ASN A 59 -10.26 -21.65 -0.85
C ASN A 59 -10.79 -20.64 0.18
N GLY A 60 -12.10 -20.49 0.28
CA GLY A 60 -12.74 -19.48 1.12
C GLY A 60 -12.47 -19.62 2.63
N LEU A 61 -12.25 -20.84 3.14
CA LEU A 61 -11.90 -21.04 4.55
C LEU A 61 -10.45 -20.61 4.81
N LEU A 62 -9.51 -21.02 3.97
CA LEU A 62 -8.10 -20.62 4.06
C LEU A 62 -7.93 -19.11 3.83
N ALA A 63 -8.72 -18.52 2.93
CA ALA A 63 -8.74 -17.08 2.69
C ALA A 63 -9.16 -16.28 3.94
N LYS A 64 -10.10 -16.79 4.74
CA LYS A 64 -10.51 -16.16 6.00
C LYS A 64 -9.40 -16.18 7.07
N LEU A 65 -8.51 -17.16 7.01
CA LEU A 65 -7.37 -17.30 7.91
C LEU A 65 -6.10 -16.64 7.36
N PHE A 66 -6.13 -16.16 6.12
CA PHE A 66 -4.97 -15.59 5.47
C PHE A 66 -4.48 -14.33 6.20
N SER A 67 -3.16 -14.28 6.41
CA SER A 67 -2.43 -13.09 6.84
C SER A 67 -1.21 -12.93 5.95
N VAL A 68 -0.87 -11.69 5.60
CA VAL A 68 0.37 -11.40 4.85
C VAL A 68 1.63 -11.88 5.56
N GLN A 69 1.58 -12.00 6.89
CA GLN A 69 2.68 -12.56 7.69
C GLN A 69 2.93 -14.06 7.42
N MET A 70 1.97 -14.78 6.86
CA MET A 70 2.14 -16.18 6.44
C MET A 70 2.93 -16.30 5.13
N VAL A 71 3.09 -15.21 4.39
CA VAL A 71 3.88 -15.17 3.16
C VAL A 71 5.31 -14.82 3.54
N THR A 72 6.20 -15.81 3.47
CA THR A 72 7.62 -15.63 3.78
C THR A 72 8.21 -14.50 2.93
N GLY A 73 8.73 -13.48 3.61
CA GLY A 73 9.39 -12.37 2.94
C GLY A 73 8.46 -11.36 2.27
N PHE A 74 7.18 -11.30 2.68
CA PHE A 74 6.16 -10.45 2.03
C PHE A 74 6.61 -9.00 1.84
N PHE A 75 7.26 -8.43 2.86
CA PHE A 75 7.69 -7.02 2.84
C PHE A 75 9.14 -6.84 2.39
N ASP A 76 10.02 -7.80 2.66
CA ASP A 76 11.49 -7.64 2.63
C ASP A 76 12.22 -8.56 1.63
N LYS A 77 11.52 -9.49 0.96
CA LYS A 77 12.16 -10.39 -0.03
C LYS A 77 11.47 -10.42 -1.38
N ILE A 78 10.17 -10.14 -1.44
CA ILE A 78 9.45 -10.08 -2.71
C ILE A 78 9.72 -8.74 -3.37
N THR A 79 10.22 -8.79 -4.60
CA THR A 79 10.65 -7.60 -5.34
C THR A 79 9.71 -7.25 -6.49
N TYR A 80 9.68 -5.96 -6.83
CA TYR A 80 8.89 -5.37 -7.90
C TYR A 80 9.76 -4.35 -8.65
N SER A 81 9.56 -4.25 -9.96
CA SER A 81 10.24 -3.24 -10.78
C SER A 81 9.45 -1.93 -10.80
N VAL A 82 10.03 -0.86 -10.26
CA VAL A 82 9.41 0.47 -10.18
C VAL A 82 10.46 1.50 -10.57
N VAL A 83 10.13 2.44 -11.47
CA VAL A 83 11.04 3.50 -11.97
C VAL A 83 12.42 2.98 -12.41
N GLY A 84 12.46 1.79 -13.01
CA GLY A 84 13.70 1.13 -13.43
C GLY A 84 14.51 0.45 -12.32
N GLU A 85 14.07 0.50 -11.07
CA GLU A 85 14.72 -0.12 -9.92
C GLU A 85 13.99 -1.40 -9.48
N THR A 86 14.72 -2.36 -8.92
CA THR A 86 14.14 -3.56 -8.27
C THR A 86 14.03 -3.30 -6.78
N LEU A 87 12.81 -3.20 -6.26
CA LEU A 87 12.52 -2.77 -4.89
C LEU A 87 11.58 -3.74 -4.18
N THR A 88 11.76 -3.90 -2.88
CA THR A 88 10.79 -4.53 -1.96
C THR A 88 9.81 -3.48 -1.43
N LEU A 89 8.71 -3.92 -0.80
CA LEU A 89 7.81 -3.01 -0.07
C LEU A 89 8.57 -2.26 1.04
N ASN A 90 9.51 -2.93 1.70
CA ASN A 90 10.34 -2.34 2.74
C ASN A 90 11.30 -1.27 2.19
N ASP A 91 11.84 -1.45 0.99
CA ASP A 91 12.67 -0.44 0.32
C ASP A 91 11.83 0.80 -0.05
N ILE A 92 10.61 0.59 -0.54
CA ILE A 92 9.69 1.70 -0.85
C ILE A 92 9.34 2.50 0.41
N GLU A 93 8.98 1.81 1.50
CA GLU A 93 8.62 2.47 2.77
C GLU A 93 9.81 3.19 3.41
N ASN A 94 10.97 2.54 3.51
CA ASN A 94 12.10 3.11 4.24
C ASN A 94 12.93 4.07 3.38
N ASP A 95 13.26 3.68 2.15
CA ASP A 95 14.21 4.43 1.34
C ASP A 95 13.54 5.50 0.49
N LYS A 96 12.40 5.17 -0.14
CA LYS A 96 11.71 6.10 -1.04
C LYS A 96 10.74 7.03 -0.33
N LEU A 97 10.24 6.64 0.84
CA LEU A 97 9.27 7.42 1.61
C LEU A 97 9.87 8.02 2.88
N ARG A 98 10.22 7.19 3.86
CA ARG A 98 10.63 7.65 5.20
C ARG A 98 11.91 8.50 5.15
N LYS A 99 12.97 8.01 4.51
CA LYS A 99 14.26 8.72 4.40
C LYS A 99 14.19 9.92 3.45
N SER A 100 13.34 9.89 2.42
CA SER A 100 13.25 10.98 1.45
C SER A 100 12.45 12.18 1.98
N PHE A 101 11.33 11.93 2.66
CA PHE A 101 10.39 13.01 2.99
C PHE A 101 10.29 13.36 4.48
N HIS A 102 10.79 12.51 5.38
CA HIS A 102 10.75 12.72 6.84
C HIS A 102 9.35 13.07 7.40
N ASP A 103 8.30 12.63 6.71
CA ASP A 103 6.92 12.95 7.05
C ASP A 103 6.26 11.76 7.76
N PRO A 104 6.04 11.84 9.09
CA PRO A 104 5.48 10.72 9.86
C PRO A 104 4.04 10.38 9.45
N ARG A 105 3.33 11.29 8.77
CA ARG A 105 1.95 11.05 8.30
C ARG A 105 1.89 9.97 7.22
N VAL A 106 2.99 9.78 6.49
CA VAL A 106 3.10 8.76 5.44
C VAL A 106 2.81 7.37 5.97
N HIS A 107 3.28 7.02 7.18
CA HIS A 107 3.04 5.69 7.77
C HIS A 107 1.54 5.36 7.90
N PHE A 108 0.70 6.36 8.17
CA PHE A 108 -0.75 6.19 8.27
C PHE A 108 -1.46 6.16 6.91
N ALA A 109 -0.76 6.52 5.83
CA ALA A 109 -1.26 6.43 4.46
C ALA A 109 -0.92 5.08 3.79
N LEU A 110 -0.03 4.30 4.40
CA LEU A 110 0.36 2.99 3.89
C LEU A 110 -0.62 1.90 4.31
N VAL A 111 -1.10 1.14 3.33
CA VAL A 111 -1.93 -0.03 3.52
C VAL A 111 -1.02 -1.17 3.94
N CYS A 112 -1.01 -1.52 5.22
CA CYS A 112 -0.25 -2.65 5.75
C CYS A 112 -0.86 -4.05 5.45
N ALA A 113 -1.92 -4.13 4.62
CA ALA A 113 -2.69 -5.35 4.27
C ALA A 113 -3.20 -6.24 5.43
N SER A 114 -3.09 -5.80 6.68
CA SER A 114 -3.69 -6.43 7.86
C SER A 114 -5.11 -5.90 8.12
N ARG A 115 -5.91 -6.63 8.93
CA ARG A 115 -7.23 -6.15 9.38
C ARG A 115 -7.15 -4.85 10.21
N SER A 116 -5.99 -4.53 10.75
CA SER A 116 -5.74 -3.30 11.51
C SER A 116 -5.35 -2.10 10.64
N CYS A 117 -5.20 -2.23 9.32
CA CYS A 117 -4.81 -1.11 8.47
C CYS A 117 -5.93 -0.07 8.24
N PRO A 118 -5.58 1.22 8.07
CA PRO A 118 -6.53 2.24 7.68
C PRO A 118 -7.28 1.87 6.38
N LYS A 119 -8.50 2.38 6.21
CA LYS A 119 -9.31 2.10 5.00
C LYS A 119 -8.55 2.57 3.77
N ILE A 120 -8.55 1.76 2.69
CA ILE A 120 -7.99 2.13 1.39
C ILE A 120 -8.61 3.47 0.97
N GLN A 121 -7.79 4.52 0.88
CA GLN A 121 -8.20 5.81 0.34
C GLN A 121 -8.07 5.78 -1.19
N ASN A 122 -8.88 6.57 -1.89
CA ASN A 122 -8.74 6.80 -3.34
C ASN A 122 -7.30 7.24 -3.66
N THR A 123 -6.82 7.02 -4.89
CA THR A 123 -5.46 7.38 -5.36
C THR A 123 -4.98 8.73 -4.84
N PHE A 124 -3.73 8.78 -4.37
CA PHE A 124 -3.10 10.00 -3.87
C PHE A 124 -2.71 10.88 -5.07
N GLN A 125 -3.32 12.07 -5.16
CA GLN A 125 -2.97 13.09 -6.16
C GLN A 125 -2.22 14.23 -5.47
N GLU A 126 -1.39 14.97 -6.22
CA GLU A 126 -0.67 16.14 -5.71
C GLU A 126 -1.63 17.14 -5.05
N ALA A 127 -2.72 17.45 -5.72
CA ALA A 127 -3.79 18.26 -5.18
C ALA A 127 -4.48 17.55 -4.01
N GLY A 128 -4.42 18.15 -2.82
CA GLY A 128 -5.06 17.62 -1.63
C GLY A 128 -4.28 16.53 -0.90
N LEU A 129 -2.98 16.37 -1.22
CA LEU A 129 -2.13 15.33 -0.62
C LEU A 129 -2.06 15.48 0.91
N ASP A 130 -1.77 16.68 1.39
CA ASP A 130 -1.62 16.96 2.82
C ASP A 130 -2.93 16.74 3.58
N GLU A 131 -4.06 17.20 3.05
CA GLU A 131 -5.37 17.02 3.68
C GLU A 131 -5.76 15.54 3.75
N ARG A 132 -5.41 14.75 2.72
CA ARG A 132 -5.69 13.30 2.70
C ARG A 132 -4.75 12.54 3.63
N LEU A 133 -3.47 12.91 3.71
CA LEU A 133 -2.52 12.39 4.70
C LEU A 133 -2.99 12.68 6.13
N ASP A 134 -3.37 13.92 6.41
CA ASP A 134 -3.92 14.35 7.70
C ASP A 134 -5.21 13.60 8.03
N SER A 135 -6.09 13.42 7.04
CA SER A 135 -7.31 12.63 7.21
C SER A 135 -7.01 11.16 7.48
N ALA A 136 -6.05 10.55 6.78
CA ALA A 136 -5.62 9.17 7.01
C ALA A 136 -5.10 8.98 8.44
N ALA A 137 -4.21 9.88 8.88
CA ALA A 137 -3.64 9.87 10.22
C ALA A 137 -4.70 10.07 11.31
N ARG A 138 -5.56 11.10 11.17
CA ARG A 138 -6.65 11.36 12.12
C ARG A 138 -7.64 10.20 12.20
N ASN A 139 -8.04 9.65 11.05
CA ASN A 139 -8.96 8.52 11.00
C ASN A 139 -8.37 7.27 11.65
N PHE A 140 -7.06 7.02 11.49
CA PHE A 140 -6.40 5.92 12.18
C PHE A 140 -6.40 6.16 13.70
N ILE A 141 -5.90 7.31 14.16
CA ILE A 141 -5.82 7.66 15.58
C ILE A 141 -7.20 7.59 16.26
N GLN A 142 -8.26 8.04 15.59
CA GLN A 142 -9.62 8.07 16.12
C GLN A 142 -10.39 6.76 15.96
N ASP A 143 -9.83 5.74 15.29
CA ASP A 143 -10.47 4.43 15.18
C ASP A 143 -10.39 3.67 16.51
N THR A 144 -11.41 3.85 17.35
CA THR A 144 -11.51 3.25 18.69
C THR A 144 -11.59 1.72 18.68
N THR A 145 -11.80 1.10 17.52
CA THR A 145 -11.70 -0.36 17.36
C THR A 145 -10.25 -0.85 17.25
N LYS A 146 -9.30 0.07 17.05
CA LYS A 146 -7.87 -0.21 16.83
C LYS A 146 -6.94 0.52 17.80
N ASN A 147 -7.31 1.73 18.21
CA ASN A 147 -6.56 2.57 19.13
C ASN A 147 -7.46 2.95 20.30
N ARG A 148 -7.14 2.48 21.51
CA ARG A 148 -7.76 2.97 22.75
C ARG A 148 -6.79 4.01 23.32
N LEU A 149 -7.15 5.28 23.25
CA LEU A 149 -6.27 6.39 23.68
C LEU A 149 -6.47 6.76 25.15
N ASP A 150 -7.17 5.90 25.87
CA ASP A 150 -7.63 6.08 27.23
C ASP A 150 -7.29 4.80 28.01
N GLN A 151 -5.99 4.60 28.23
CA GLN A 151 -5.37 3.80 29.30
C GLN A 151 -4.06 4.42 29.75
#